data_AF-A0A524QSB0-F1
#
_entry.id   AF-A0A524QSB0-F1
#
_cell.length_a   1.000
_cell.length_b   1.000
_cell.length_c   1.000
_cell.angle_alpha   90.00
_cell.angle_beta   90.00
_cell.angle_gamma   90.00
#
_symmetry.space_group_name_H-M   'P 1'
#
loop_
_entity.id
_entity.type
_entity.pdbx_description
1 polymer ?
#
loop_
_entity_poly.entity_id
_entity_poly.type
_entity_poly.pdbx_seq_one_letter_code
_entity_poly.pdbx_strand_id
1 'polypeptide(L)'
;MYPWLPWWPSLMKLPGAENLNQDIAPVTTWFPTTYELNFAGDRRIESDVVSNVASYGKQLGILTDALLALAGDSENPAVERLRDVAQEIERRKQWHQSDLEATAKDALERLRNSDRPAFDRLLSEFAD
;
A
#
# COMPACT_ATOMS: atom_id res chain seq x y z
N MET A 1 -35.25 16.83 -30.62
CA MET A 1 -35.90 16.37 -29.38
C MET A 1 -36.07 14.85 -29.43
N TYR A 2 -35.50 14.05 -28.53
CA TYR A 2 -34.04 13.85 -28.50
C TYR A 2 -33.64 12.80 -29.55
N PRO A 3 -33.15 13.23 -30.72
CA PRO A 3 -32.97 12.42 -31.93
C PRO A 3 -31.52 11.87 -32.04
N TRP A 4 -30.91 11.51 -30.92
CA TRP A 4 -29.53 11.06 -30.84
C TRP A 4 -29.38 9.97 -29.78
N LEU A 5 -29.74 8.74 -30.11
CA LEU A 5 -29.02 7.49 -29.76
C LEU A 5 -29.78 6.27 -30.30
N PRO A 6 -29.67 6.09 -31.63
CA PRO A 6 -29.60 4.83 -32.31
C PRO A 6 -28.77 3.70 -31.67
N TRP A 7 -29.15 2.42 -31.82
CA TRP A 7 -28.21 1.30 -32.12
C TRP A 7 -27.08 0.89 -31.15
N TRP A 8 -27.36 0.53 -29.88
CA TRP A 8 -26.45 -0.41 -29.19
C TRP A 8 -27.19 -1.64 -28.67
N PRO A 9 -26.93 -2.86 -29.18
CA PRO A 9 -27.44 -4.06 -28.54
C PRO A 9 -26.62 -4.31 -27.28
N SER A 10 -27.30 -4.37 -26.15
CA SER A 10 -26.84 -4.73 -24.81
C SER A 10 -26.45 -6.22 -24.67
N LEU A 11 -25.89 -6.84 -25.71
CA LEU A 11 -25.60 -8.28 -25.77
C LEU A 11 -24.38 -8.61 -26.65
N MET A 12 -23.29 -7.85 -26.55
CA MET A 12 -21.98 -8.39 -26.92
C MET A 12 -21.54 -9.37 -25.84
N LYS A 13 -22.02 -10.62 -25.91
CA LYS A 13 -21.40 -11.75 -25.21
C LYS A 13 -20.07 -12.05 -25.93
N LEU A 14 -18.99 -11.45 -25.43
CA LEU A 14 -17.63 -11.79 -25.89
C LEU A 14 -17.34 -13.26 -25.54
N PRO A 15 -16.84 -14.06 -26.48
CA PRO A 15 -16.43 -15.43 -26.18
C PRO A 15 -15.27 -15.37 -25.17
N GLY A 16 -15.51 -15.91 -23.97
CA GLY A 16 -14.58 -15.85 -22.82
C GLY A 16 -15.13 -15.17 -21.55
N ALA A 17 -16.29 -14.51 -21.63
CA ALA A 17 -16.91 -13.82 -20.47
C ALA A 17 -17.72 -14.75 -19.52
N GLU A 18 -17.72 -16.06 -19.76
CA GLU A 18 -18.61 -17.01 -19.08
C GLU A 18 -18.03 -17.57 -17.77
N ASN A 19 -16.80 -17.22 -17.39
CA ASN A 19 -16.13 -17.66 -16.16
C ASN A 19 -15.78 -16.52 -15.19
N LEU A 20 -16.65 -15.51 -15.09
CA LEU A 20 -16.55 -14.45 -14.07
C LEU A 20 -17.29 -14.81 -12.76
N ASN A 21 -17.38 -16.09 -12.41
CA ASN A 21 -17.74 -16.49 -11.06
C ASN A 21 -16.45 -16.56 -10.23
N GLN A 22 -16.04 -15.42 -9.68
CA GLN A 22 -15.01 -15.42 -8.66
C GLN A 22 -15.68 -15.70 -7.33
N ASP A 23 -15.39 -16.87 -6.76
CA ASP A 23 -15.82 -17.25 -5.43
C ASP A 23 -15.12 -16.33 -4.42
N ILE A 24 -15.85 -15.34 -3.91
CA ILE A 24 -15.36 -14.42 -2.87
C ILE A 24 -15.50 -15.17 -1.54
N ALA A 25 -14.56 -16.07 -1.25
CA ALA A 25 -14.41 -16.56 0.11
C ALA A 25 -13.81 -15.42 0.96
N PRO A 26 -14.52 -14.91 1.98
CA PRO A 26 -14.01 -13.83 2.81
C PRO A 26 -13.02 -14.44 3.80
N VAL A 27 -11.75 -14.52 3.42
CA VAL A 27 -10.67 -14.81 4.37
C VAL A 27 -9.98 -13.50 4.70
N THR A 28 -10.65 -12.69 5.50
CA THR A 28 -10.08 -11.52 6.17
C THR A 28 -9.02 -11.98 7.15
N THR A 29 -7.77 -11.54 6.97
CA THR A 29 -6.96 -11.02 8.08
C THR A 29 -5.73 -10.25 7.54
N TRP A 30 -5.83 -8.92 7.53
CA TRP A 30 -4.78 -7.95 7.99
C TRP A 30 -4.57 -6.66 7.16
N PHE A 31 -5.27 -6.41 6.04
CA PHE A 31 -5.27 -5.08 5.38
C PHE A 31 -6.66 -4.72 4.81
N PRO A 32 -7.06 -3.43 4.76
CA PRO A 32 -8.40 -3.04 4.31
C PRO A 32 -8.63 -3.30 2.81
N THR A 33 -9.80 -3.85 2.54
CA THR A 33 -10.35 -4.42 1.28
C THR A 33 -10.57 -3.43 0.13
N THR A 34 -9.95 -2.24 0.15
CA THR A 34 -10.19 -1.20 -0.88
C THR A 34 -9.19 -1.21 -2.03
N TYR A 35 -8.17 -2.06 -1.98
CA TYR A 35 -7.27 -2.26 -3.12
C TYR A 35 -7.71 -3.51 -3.87
N GLU A 36 -8.49 -3.33 -4.94
CA GLU A 36 -8.66 -4.35 -5.98
C GLU A 36 -7.28 -4.59 -6.63
N LEU A 37 -6.53 -5.52 -6.08
CA LEU A 37 -5.30 -6.00 -6.69
C LEU A 37 -5.68 -6.75 -7.96
N ASN A 38 -5.57 -6.06 -9.09
CA ASN A 38 -5.69 -6.64 -10.42
C ASN A 38 -4.44 -7.48 -10.68
N PHE A 39 -4.44 -8.70 -10.14
CA PHE A 39 -3.41 -9.70 -10.42
C PHE A 39 -3.54 -10.13 -11.88
N ALA A 40 -2.55 -9.78 -12.70
CA ALA A 40 -2.50 -10.17 -14.11
C ALA A 40 -1.96 -11.61 -14.30
N GLY A 41 -1.41 -12.22 -13.24
CA GLY A 41 -0.84 -13.56 -13.20
C GLY A 41 -1.39 -14.44 -12.07
N ASP A 42 -0.57 -15.39 -11.60
CA ASP A 42 -0.97 -16.31 -10.53
C ASP A 42 -1.01 -15.57 -9.18
N ARG A 43 -2.23 -15.40 -8.66
CA ARG A 43 -2.50 -14.75 -7.37
C ARG A 43 -1.70 -15.32 -6.21
N ARG A 44 -1.44 -16.64 -6.17
CA ARG A 44 -0.65 -17.23 -5.09
C ARG A 44 0.78 -16.73 -5.13
N ILE A 45 1.36 -16.67 -6.33
CA ILE A 45 2.73 -16.21 -6.54
C ILE A 45 2.82 -14.71 -6.25
N GLU A 46 1.89 -13.91 -6.76
CA GLU A 46 1.91 -12.46 -6.55
C GLU A 46 1.74 -12.07 -5.07
N SER A 47 0.85 -12.76 -4.34
CA SER A 47 0.69 -12.56 -2.90
C SER A 47 1.96 -12.92 -2.11
N ASP A 48 2.59 -14.05 -2.46
CA ASP A 48 3.84 -14.49 -1.84
C ASP A 48 4.96 -13.47 -2.06
N VAL A 49 5.13 -12.99 -3.30
CA VAL A 49 6.14 -11.98 -3.64
C VAL A 49 5.91 -10.67 -2.89
N VAL A 50 4.68 -10.16 -2.87
CA VAL A 50 4.34 -8.88 -2.22
C VAL A 50 4.54 -8.95 -0.70
N SER A 51 4.22 -10.09 -0.10
CA SER A 51 4.29 -10.28 1.36
C SER A 51 5.70 -10.61 1.85
N ASN A 52 6.42 -11.47 1.12
CA ASN A 52 7.67 -12.07 1.61
C ASN A 52 8.94 -11.51 0.95
N VAL A 53 8.84 -10.93 -0.25
CA VAL A 53 10.02 -10.38 -0.96
C VAL A 53 10.06 -8.86 -0.82
N ALA A 54 9.06 -8.19 -1.40
CA ALA A 54 8.94 -6.74 -1.34
C ALA A 54 7.54 -6.31 -1.74
N SER A 55 6.92 -5.47 -0.91
CA SER A 55 5.68 -4.79 -1.29
C SER A 55 5.90 -3.92 -2.54
N TYR A 56 4.85 -3.62 -3.29
CA TYR A 56 4.95 -2.76 -4.47
C TYR A 56 5.61 -1.40 -4.17
N GLY A 57 5.30 -0.81 -3.01
CA GLY A 57 5.95 0.43 -2.58
C GLY A 57 7.47 0.29 -2.38
N LYS A 58 7.93 -0.84 -1.84
CA LYS A 58 9.36 -1.14 -1.69
C LYS A 58 10.03 -1.39 -3.04
N GLN A 59 9.37 -2.13 -3.94
CA GLN A 59 9.87 -2.37 -5.31
C GLN A 59 10.04 -1.04 -6.07
N LEU A 60 9.02 -0.17 -6.03
CA LEU A 60 9.06 1.14 -6.67
C LEU A 60 10.13 2.05 -6.03
N GLY A 61 10.26 2.04 -4.71
CA GLY A 61 11.31 2.80 -4.02
C GLY A 61 12.72 2.43 -4.51
N ILE A 62 13.02 1.13 -4.58
CA ILE A 62 14.32 0.64 -5.09
C ILE A 62 14.56 1.11 -6.53
N LEU A 63 13.54 1.04 -7.39
CA LEU A 63 13.65 1.50 -8.78
C LEU A 63 13.83 3.02 -8.87
N THR A 64 13.13 3.78 -8.03
CA THR A 64 13.26 5.24 -7.94
C THR A 64 14.69 5.63 -7.53
N ASP A 65 15.23 5.00 -6.49
CA ASP A 65 16.59 5.26 -6.00
C ASP A 65 17.63 4.94 -7.08
N ALA A 66 17.51 3.78 -7.73
CA ALA A 66 18.40 3.37 -8.81
C ALA A 66 18.33 4.34 -10.00
N LEU A 67 17.13 4.77 -10.39
CA LEU A 67 16.93 5.67 -11.52
C LEU A 67 17.45 7.09 -11.22
N LEU A 68 17.24 7.59 -10.00
CA LEU A 68 17.80 8.88 -9.57
C LEU A 68 19.32 8.84 -9.50
N ALA A 69 19.91 7.75 -9.01
CA ALA A 69 21.36 7.56 -9.01
C ALA A 69 21.95 7.54 -10.43
N LEU A 70 21.28 6.88 -11.37
CA LEU A 70 21.67 6.86 -12.79
C LEU A 70 21.49 8.22 -13.47
N ALA A 71 20.47 8.99 -13.08
CA ALA A 71 20.18 10.29 -13.66
C ALA A 71 21.16 11.39 -13.22
N GLY A 72 21.85 11.22 -12.08
CA GLY A 72 22.81 12.18 -11.54
C GLY A 72 22.22 13.59 -11.42
N ASP A 73 22.93 14.57 -11.96
CA ASP A 73 22.53 15.99 -11.96
C ASP A 73 21.69 16.39 -13.18
N SER A 74 21.04 15.42 -13.85
CA SER A 74 20.17 15.72 -14.99
C SER A 74 19.08 16.74 -14.62
N GLU A 75 19.00 17.79 -15.44
CA GLU A 75 17.96 18.83 -15.40
C GLU A 75 16.72 18.44 -16.23
N ASN A 76 16.61 17.18 -16.66
CA ASN A 76 15.43 16.74 -17.39
C ASN A 76 14.18 16.87 -16.48
N PRO A 77 13.10 17.54 -16.95
CA PRO A 77 11.89 17.72 -16.16
C PRO A 77 11.22 16.42 -15.67
N ALA A 78 11.50 15.28 -16.30
CA ALA A 78 11.06 13.97 -15.82
C ALA A 78 11.81 13.52 -14.56
N VAL A 79 13.11 13.81 -14.47
CA VAL A 79 13.95 13.48 -13.31
C VAL A 79 13.59 14.39 -12.14
N GLU A 80 13.35 15.68 -12.39
CA GLU A 80 12.87 16.60 -11.36
C GLU A 80 11.54 16.13 -10.76
N ARG A 81 10.55 15.79 -11.60
CA ARG A 81 9.28 15.20 -11.13
C ARG A 81 9.48 13.92 -10.32
N LEU A 82 10.45 13.08 -10.69
CA LEU A 82 10.76 11.86 -9.93
C LEU A 82 11.34 12.19 -8.55
N ARG A 83 12.21 13.21 -8.45
CA ARG A 83 12.74 13.71 -7.17
C ARG A 83 11.61 14.26 -6.29
N ASP A 84 10.69 15.04 -6.86
CA ASP A 84 9.54 15.59 -6.13
C ASP A 84 8.65 14.49 -5.55
N VAL A 85 8.32 13.48 -6.37
CA VAL A 85 7.52 12.33 -5.92
C VAL A 85 8.25 11.56 -4.82
N ALA A 86 9.56 11.31 -4.96
CA ALA A 86 10.34 10.63 -3.93
C ALA A 86 10.34 11.40 -2.61
N GLN A 87 10.53 12.72 -2.63
CA GLN A 87 10.50 13.57 -1.44
C GLN A 87 9.12 13.58 -0.77
N GLU A 88 8.04 13.69 -1.54
CA GLU A 88 6.68 13.67 -1.00
C GLU A 88 6.33 12.32 -0.36
N ILE A 89 6.82 11.20 -0.93
CA ILE A 89 6.67 9.87 -0.33
C ILE A 89 7.39 9.82 1.03
N GLU A 90 8.64 10.27 1.11
CA GLU A 90 9.40 10.26 2.35
C GLU A 90 8.77 11.15 3.42
N ARG A 91 8.28 12.34 3.03
CA ARG A 91 7.54 13.23 3.94
C ARG A 91 6.32 12.54 4.53
N ARG A 92 5.56 11.78 3.73
CA ARG A 92 4.39 11.02 4.22
C ARG A 92 4.79 9.89 5.15
N LYS A 93 5.86 9.15 4.85
CA LYS A 93 6.37 8.10 5.73
C LYS A 93 6.77 8.66 7.09
N GLN A 94 7.51 9.77 7.11
CA GLN A 94 7.93 10.45 8.35
C GLN A 94 6.73 10.92 9.17
N TRP A 95 5.72 11.50 8.52
CA TRP A 95 4.49 11.92 9.18
C TRP A 95 3.79 10.74 9.89
N HIS A 96 3.58 9.64 9.17
CA HIS A 96 2.95 8.44 9.75
C HIS A 96 3.80 7.78 10.85
N GLN A 97 5.13 7.81 10.73
CA GLN A 97 6.01 7.27 11.77
C GLN A 97 5.95 8.12 13.05
N SER A 98 5.95 9.45 12.92
CA SER A 98 5.77 10.39 14.03
C SER A 98 4.43 10.14 14.74
N ASP A 99 3.35 9.92 13.98
CA ASP A 99 2.03 9.64 14.56
C ASP A 99 2.02 8.33 15.35
N LEU A 100 2.72 7.29 14.87
CA LEU A 100 2.80 6.01 15.55
C LEU A 100 3.58 6.12 16.87
N GLU A 101 4.70 6.84 16.88
CA GLU A 101 5.47 7.09 18.11
C GLU A 101 4.65 7.88 19.13
N ALA A 102 3.97 8.95 18.69
CA ALA A 102 3.10 9.75 19.55
C ALA A 102 1.95 8.91 20.14
N THR A 103 1.33 8.05 19.32
CA THR A 103 0.26 7.14 19.75
C THR A 103 0.78 6.11 20.75
N ALA A 104 1.93 5.51 20.48
CA ALA A 104 2.55 4.54 21.40
C ALA A 104 2.89 5.20 22.74
N LYS A 105 3.42 6.42 22.71
CA LYS A 105 3.70 7.19 23.92
C LYS A 105 2.45 7.49 24.74
N ASP A 106 1.37 7.97 24.12
CA ASP A 106 0.11 8.23 24.82
C ASP A 106 -0.47 6.94 25.44
N ALA A 107 -0.44 5.83 24.69
CA ALA A 107 -0.89 4.53 25.20
C ALA A 107 -0.05 4.07 26.40
N LEU A 108 1.26 4.25 26.36
CA LEU A 108 2.18 3.94 27.46
C LEU A 108 1.96 4.84 28.68
N GLU A 109 1.72 6.15 28.49
CA GLU A 109 1.40 7.08 29.58
C GLU A 109 0.07 6.72 30.24
N ARG A 110 -0.94 6.35 29.46
CA ARG A 110 -2.23 5.87 29.98
C ARG A 110 -2.07 4.58 30.78
N LEU A 111 -1.32 3.61 30.25
CA LEU A 111 -1.03 2.36 30.95
C LEU A 111 -0.30 2.60 32.27
N ARG A 112 0.71 3.50 32.27
CA ARG A 112 1.46 3.90 33.46
C ARG A 112 0.55 4.45 34.57
N ASN A 113 -0.47 5.23 34.20
CA ASN A 113 -1.38 5.88 35.13
C ASN A 113 -2.49 4.95 35.63
N SER A 114 -2.94 3.98 34.82
CA SER A 114 -4.01 3.05 35.19
C SER A 114 -3.53 1.74 35.83
N ASP A 115 -2.42 1.18 35.35
CA ASP A 115 -1.87 -0.11 35.78
C ASP A 115 -0.34 -0.09 35.71
N ARG A 116 0.25 0.36 36.82
CA ARG A 116 1.71 0.50 36.96
C ARG A 116 2.44 -0.84 36.82
N PRO A 117 2.00 -1.95 37.46
CA PRO A 117 2.62 -3.26 37.26
C PRO A 117 2.60 -3.76 35.80
N ALA A 118 1.52 -3.54 35.05
CA ALA A 118 1.46 -3.91 33.64
C ALA A 118 2.42 -3.08 32.79
N PHE A 119 2.54 -1.79 33.08
CA PHE A 119 3.53 -0.91 32.43
C PHE A 119 4.97 -1.38 32.66
N ASP A 120 5.34 -1.69 33.91
CA ASP A 120 6.71 -2.10 34.23
C ASP A 120 7.05 -3.47 33.60
N ARG A 121 6.08 -4.41 33.52
CA ARG A 121 6.24 -5.68 32.79
C ARG A 121 6.46 -5.46 31.30
N LEU A 122 5.64 -4.61 30.68
CA LEU A 122 5.75 -4.31 29.26
C LEU A 122 7.10 -3.65 28.93
N LEU A 123 7.56 -2.69 29.74
CA LEU A 123 8.89 -2.11 29.55
C LEU A 123 10.02 -3.15 29.68
N SER A 124 9.92 -4.09 30.61
CA SER A 124 10.94 -5.14 30.77
C SER A 124 11.00 -6.12 29.60
N GLU A 125 9.94 -6.25 28.81
CA GLU A 125 9.90 -7.11 27.61
C GLU A 125 10.60 -6.49 26.41
N PHE A 126 10.73 -5.15 26.38
CA PHE A 126 11.34 -4.40 25.27
C PHE A 126 12.66 -3.71 25.64
N ALA A 127 13.10 -3.81 26.90
CA ALA A 127 14.37 -3.30 27.37
C ALA A 127 15.48 -4.36 27.20
N ASP A 128 15.84 -4.65 25.94
CA ASP A 128 17.10 -5.33 25.59
C ASP A 128 18.22 -4.30 25.33
#